data_AF-A0A0F9L8F2-F1
#
_entry.id   AF-A0A0F9L8F2-F1
#
_cell.length_a   1.000
_cell.length_b   1.000
_cell.length_c   1.000
_cell.angle_alpha   90.00
_cell.angle_beta   90.00
_cell.angle_gamma   90.00
#
_symmetry.space_group_name_H-M   'P 1'
#
loop_
_entity.id
_entity.type
_entity.pdbx_description
1 polymer ?
#
loop_
_entity_poly.entity_id
_entity_poly.type
_entity_poly.pdbx_seq_one_letter_code
_entity_poly.pdbx_strand_id
1 'polypeptide(L)'
;HGRLNFDMPDAPGDREDIETALSEFISADLRVSSEWITQEELRAVPELVKTMAVAPPKGAERVRLVQIGDLESRIDLQPCGGTHVVRTGEIGAIQLGKIEKKGRHNRRVYVHLDG
;
A
#
# COMPACT_ATOMS: atom_id res chain seq x y z
N HIS A 1 14.46 3.94 3.53
CA HIS A 1 13.87 2.76 4.20
C HIS A 1 12.49 3.12 4.75
N GLY A 2 11.50 2.23 4.63
CA GLY A 2 10.13 2.38 5.08
C GLY A 2 9.67 1.21 5.95
N ARG A 3 8.50 1.33 6.58
CA ARG A 3 7.89 0.26 7.36
C ARG A 3 6.37 0.27 7.23
N LEU A 4 5.77 -0.90 7.27
CA LEU A 4 4.32 -1.10 7.34
C LEU A 4 3.98 -1.98 8.53
N ASN A 5 2.81 -1.77 9.14
CA ASN A 5 2.28 -2.64 10.18
C ASN A 5 1.01 -3.30 9.66
N PHE A 6 0.92 -4.62 9.81
CA PHE A 6 -0.21 -5.44 9.39
C PHE A 6 -0.88 -6.05 10.62
N ASP A 7 -2.21 -6.11 10.59
CA ASP A 7 -2.99 -6.97 11.47
C ASP A 7 -2.92 -8.40 10.90
N MET A 8 -1.98 -9.17 11.44
CA MET A 8 -1.64 -10.51 11.02
C MET A 8 -1.23 -11.33 12.26
N PRO A 9 -2.06 -12.29 12.70
CA PRO A 9 -1.76 -13.12 13.87
C PRO A 9 -0.56 -14.04 13.62
N ASP A 10 -0.42 -14.53 12.40
CA ASP A 10 0.66 -15.43 11.95
C ASP A 10 1.76 -14.65 11.22
N ALA A 11 2.89 -15.30 10.95
CA ALA A 11 3.87 -14.71 10.05
C ALA A 11 3.31 -14.76 8.61
N PRO A 12 3.68 -13.81 7.74
CA PRO A 12 3.39 -13.96 6.32
C PRO A 12 4.11 -15.20 5.77
N GLY A 13 3.76 -15.62 4.54
CA GLY A 13 4.35 -16.77 3.86
C GLY A 13 5.86 -16.64 3.61
N ASP A 14 6.38 -17.40 2.64
CA ASP A 14 7.80 -17.33 2.34
C ASP A 14 8.23 -15.90 2.02
N ARG A 15 9.32 -15.47 2.65
CA ARG A 15 9.87 -14.14 2.47
C ARG A 15 10.38 -13.94 1.04
N GLU A 16 10.98 -14.96 0.44
CA GLU A 16 11.50 -14.90 -0.93
C GLU A 16 10.35 -14.74 -1.93
N ASP A 17 9.21 -15.39 -1.68
CA ASP A 17 8.01 -15.22 -2.50
C ASP A 17 7.47 -13.78 -2.42
N ILE A 18 7.51 -13.16 -1.24
CA ILE A 18 7.08 -11.75 -1.06
C ILE A 18 8.03 -10.80 -1.81
N GLU A 19 9.33 -10.98 -1.67
CA GLU A 19 10.33 -10.18 -2.40
C GLU A 19 10.18 -10.34 -3.93
N THR A 20 9.93 -11.57 -4.40
CA THR A 20 9.68 -11.87 -5.81
C THR A 20 8.42 -11.18 -6.31
N ALA A 21 7.29 -11.33 -5.62
CA ALA A 21 6.03 -10.69 -5.99
C ALA A 21 6.12 -9.16 -6.01
N LEU A 22 6.82 -8.56 -5.04
CA LEU A 22 7.06 -7.11 -5.04
C LEU A 22 7.90 -6.68 -6.25
N SER A 23 8.94 -7.43 -6.59
CA SER A 23 9.79 -7.18 -7.75
C SER A 23 9.01 -7.30 -9.06
N GLU A 24 8.09 -8.26 -9.16
CA GLU A 24 7.19 -8.41 -10.30
C GLU A 24 6.25 -7.20 -10.45
N PHE A 25 5.66 -6.69 -9.36
CA PHE A 25 4.81 -5.49 -9.43
C PHE A 25 5.57 -4.22 -9.81
N ILE A 26 6.82 -4.09 -9.38
CA ILE A 26 7.69 -2.98 -9.78
C ILE A 26 8.04 -3.11 -11.27
N SER A 27 8.44 -4.31 -11.69
CA SER A 27 8.85 -4.60 -13.07
C SER A 27 7.69 -4.51 -14.08
N ALA A 28 6.46 -4.72 -13.62
CA ALA A 28 5.25 -4.53 -14.42
C ALA A 28 5.00 -3.05 -14.80
N ASP A 29 5.72 -2.11 -14.18
CA ASP A 29 5.69 -0.67 -14.48
C ASP A 29 4.27 -0.10 -14.59
N LEU A 30 3.43 -0.46 -13.62
CA LEU A 30 2.02 -0.12 -13.59
C LEU A 30 1.83 1.38 -13.35
N ARG A 31 0.85 1.98 -14.04
CA ARG A 31 0.50 3.39 -13.86
C ARG A 31 -0.03 3.63 -12.45
N VAL A 32 0.42 4.71 -11.83
CA VAL A 32 -0.15 5.26 -10.60
C VAL A 32 -1.02 6.47 -10.97
N SER A 33 -2.28 6.46 -10.55
CA SER A 33 -3.22 7.54 -10.81
C SER A 33 -3.94 7.95 -9.53
N SER A 34 -4.60 9.11 -9.55
CA SER A 34 -5.41 9.53 -8.42
C SER A 34 -6.63 10.33 -8.83
N GLU A 35 -7.69 10.18 -8.06
CA GLU A 35 -8.93 10.91 -8.20
C GLU A 35 -9.43 11.41 -6.83
N TRP A 36 -10.44 12.28 -6.85
CA TRP A 36 -11.07 12.80 -5.64
C TRP A 36 -12.47 12.23 -5.52
N ILE A 37 -12.75 11.59 -4.39
CA ILE A 37 -14.08 11.08 -4.03
C ILE A 37 -14.64 11.86 -2.85
N THR A 38 -15.95 11.81 -2.68
CA THR A 38 -16.65 12.33 -1.51
C THR A 38 -16.51 11.39 -0.32
N GLN A 39 -16.79 11.91 0.88
CA GLN A 39 -16.90 11.09 2.09
C GLN A 39 -18.06 10.08 2.03
N GLU A 40 -19.11 10.37 1.25
CA GLU A 40 -20.22 9.45 1.06
C GLU A 40 -19.80 8.25 0.21
N GLU A 41 -19.13 8.48 -0.91
CA GLU A 41 -18.56 7.42 -1.76
C GLU A 41 -17.56 6.56 -0.99
N LEU A 42 -16.69 7.17 -0.18
CA LEU A 42 -15.77 6.40 0.67
C LEU A 42 -16.51 5.52 1.69
N ARG A 43 -17.57 6.04 2.32
CA ARG A 43 -18.39 5.27 3.27
C ARG A 43 -19.17 4.14 2.61
N ALA A 44 -19.50 4.28 1.33
CA ALA A 44 -20.13 3.22 0.55
C ALA A 44 -19.17 2.05 0.25
N VAL A 45 -17.84 2.27 0.33
CA VAL A 45 -16.81 1.27 0.04
C VAL A 45 -15.83 1.14 1.22
N PRO A 46 -16.27 0.58 2.37
CA PRO A 46 -15.51 0.59 3.62
C PRO A 46 -14.18 -0.19 3.55
N GLU A 47 -14.07 -1.16 2.65
CA GLU A 47 -12.86 -1.95 2.38
C GLU A 47 -11.65 -1.15 1.85
N LEU A 48 -11.87 0.08 1.38
CA LEU A 48 -10.77 0.97 0.96
C LEU A 48 -9.95 1.49 2.15
N VAL A 49 -10.48 1.46 3.37
CA VAL A 49 -9.76 1.87 4.58
C VAL A 49 -8.96 0.69 5.13
N LYS A 50 -7.78 0.45 4.55
CA LYS A 50 -6.97 -0.75 4.83
C LYS A 50 -6.02 -0.62 6.03
N THR A 51 -5.75 0.58 6.52
CA THR A 51 -4.78 0.80 7.61
C THR A 51 -5.46 1.12 8.93
N MET A 52 -5.11 0.40 10.01
CA MET A 52 -5.58 0.69 11.37
C MET A 52 -5.09 2.04 11.93
N ALA A 53 -4.09 2.65 11.32
CA ALA A 53 -3.37 3.78 11.91
C ALA A 53 -4.05 5.14 11.70
N VAL A 54 -4.78 5.36 10.60
CA VAL A 54 -5.36 6.67 10.29
C VAL A 54 -6.60 6.51 9.42
N ALA A 55 -7.79 6.71 9.99
CA ALA A 55 -8.96 7.02 9.16
C ALA A 55 -8.74 8.41 8.53
N PRO A 56 -9.13 8.64 7.25
CA PRO A 56 -9.01 9.96 6.65
C PRO A 56 -9.64 11.03 7.55
N PRO A 57 -9.02 12.22 7.68
CA PRO A 57 -9.44 13.23 8.65
C PRO A 57 -10.93 13.55 8.46
N LYS A 58 -11.70 13.39 9.54
CA LYS A 58 -13.12 13.75 9.60
C LYS A 58 -13.22 15.27 9.46
N GLY A 59 -13.49 15.77 8.25
CA GLY A 59 -13.59 17.21 7.98
C GLY A 59 -13.17 17.63 6.57
N ALA A 60 -12.43 16.80 5.83
CA ALA A 60 -12.19 17.06 4.41
C ALA A 60 -13.45 16.73 3.59
N GLU A 61 -13.90 17.67 2.75
CA GLU A 61 -15.06 17.46 1.86
C GLU A 61 -14.81 16.34 0.84
N ARG A 62 -13.55 16.17 0.43
CA ARG A 62 -13.11 15.17 -0.52
C ARG A 62 -11.90 14.40 0.01
N VAL A 63 -11.82 13.14 -0.36
CA VAL A 63 -10.72 12.23 -0.05
C VAL A 63 -10.02 11.89 -1.36
N ARG A 64 -8.69 11.99 -1.39
CA ARG A 64 -7.90 11.58 -2.54
C ARG A 64 -7.71 10.08 -2.52
N LEU A 65 -8.11 9.42 -3.60
CA LEU A 65 -7.92 8.01 -3.83
C LEU A 65 -6.76 7.81 -4.80
N VAL A 66 -5.83 6.93 -4.45
CA VAL A 66 -4.68 6.56 -5.29
C VAL A 66 -4.91 5.13 -5.78
N GLN A 67 -4.78 4.93 -7.08
CA GLN A 67 -4.87 3.64 -7.76
C GLN A 67 -3.51 3.25 -8.33
N ILE A 68 -3.13 1.99 -8.14
CA ILE A 68 -1.97 1.37 -8.78
C ILE A 68 -2.48 0.33 -9.79
N GLY A 69 -2.15 0.54 -11.07
CA GLY A 69 -2.72 -0.19 -12.22
C GLY A 69 -3.92 0.53 -12.84
N ASP A 70 -4.39 0.03 -13.98
CA ASP A 70 -5.64 0.44 -14.64
C ASP A 70 -6.80 -0.52 -14.28
N LEU A 71 -7.94 -0.44 -14.98
CA LEU A 71 -9.11 -1.27 -14.65
C LEU A 71 -8.85 -2.78 -14.76
N GLU A 72 -7.95 -3.20 -15.64
CA GLU A 72 -7.65 -4.63 -15.87
C GLU A 72 -6.45 -5.11 -15.04
N SER A 73 -5.55 -4.20 -14.69
CA SER A 73 -4.28 -4.48 -13.98
C SER A 73 -4.24 -3.91 -12.55
N ARG A 74 -5.38 -3.50 -11.98
CA ARG A 74 -5.41 -2.86 -10.65
C ARG A 74 -4.93 -3.81 -9.57
N ILE A 75 -3.84 -3.46 -8.91
CA ILE A 75 -3.30 -4.21 -7.76
C ILE A 75 -3.63 -3.54 -6.42
N ASP A 76 -3.87 -2.23 -6.40
CA ASP A 76 -4.25 -1.54 -5.18
C ASP A 76 -5.06 -0.26 -5.42
N LEU A 77 -5.89 0.08 -4.42
CA LEU A 77 -6.73 1.26 -4.39
C LEU A 77 -6.86 1.73 -2.94
N GLN A 78 -6.37 2.92 -2.61
CA GLN A 78 -6.27 3.40 -1.23
C GLN A 78 -6.49 4.91 -1.10
N PRO A 79 -7.14 5.38 -0.02
CA PRO A 79 -7.20 6.80 0.30
C PRO A 79 -5.83 7.28 0.79
N CYS A 80 -5.17 8.15 0.01
CA CYS A 80 -3.82 8.64 0.32
C CYS A 80 -3.60 10.10 -0.13
N GLY A 81 -3.15 10.93 0.81
CA GLY A 81 -2.77 12.33 0.58
C GLY A 81 -1.28 12.55 0.27
N GLY A 82 -0.47 11.49 0.22
CA GLY A 82 0.97 11.59 -0.02
C GLY A 82 1.33 11.86 -1.49
N THR A 83 2.60 12.18 -1.72
CA THR A 83 3.21 12.24 -3.06
C THR A 83 3.56 10.83 -3.53
N HIS A 84 3.28 10.51 -4.79
CA HIS A 84 3.57 9.21 -5.40
C HIS A 84 4.38 9.41 -6.68
N VAL A 85 5.16 8.39 -7.04
CA VAL A 85 5.68 8.20 -8.41
C VAL A 85 4.54 8.05 -9.41
N VAL A 86 4.80 8.27 -10.70
CA VAL A 86 3.75 8.14 -11.72
C VAL A 86 3.61 6.71 -12.26
N ARG A 87 4.63 5.86 -12.08
CA ARG A 87 4.62 4.42 -12.38
C ARG A 87 5.39 3.60 -11.35
N THR A 88 5.05 2.33 -11.16
CA THR A 88 5.72 1.46 -10.18
C THR A 88 7.18 1.21 -10.51
N GLY A 89 7.59 1.26 -11.78
CA GLY A 89 8.99 1.05 -12.18
C GLY A 89 9.93 2.15 -11.67
N GLU A 90 9.43 3.35 -11.38
CA GLU A 90 10.21 4.45 -10.80
C GLU A 90 10.65 4.18 -9.35
N ILE A 91 10.05 3.19 -8.67
CA ILE A 91 10.44 2.80 -7.31
C ILE A 91 11.88 2.23 -7.31
N GLY A 92 12.29 1.58 -8.39
CA GLY A 92 13.56 0.88 -8.48
C GLY A 92 13.60 -0.41 -7.68
N ALA A 93 14.79 -1.00 -7.55
CA ALA A 93 14.96 -2.23 -6.77
C ALA A 93 14.66 -2.00 -5.28
N ILE A 94 14.06 -3.01 -4.66
CA ILE A 94 13.75 -3.00 -3.24
C ILE A 94 14.25 -4.27 -2.58
N GLN A 95 14.47 -4.20 -1.27
CA GLN A 95 14.79 -5.36 -0.44
C GLN A 95 13.84 -5.41 0.75
N LEU A 96 13.31 -6.60 1.07
CA LEU A 96 12.55 -6.74 2.31
C LEU A 96 13.52 -6.63 3.48
N GLY A 97 13.11 -5.92 4.51
CA GLY A 97 13.81 -5.91 5.79
C GLY A 97 13.32 -7.06 6.67
N LYS A 98 13.63 -6.95 7.96
CA LYS A 98 13.09 -7.85 8.98
C LYS A 98 11.56 -7.77 9.06
N ILE A 99 10.94 -8.87 9.46
CA ILE A 99 9.52 -8.93 9.84
C ILE A 99 9.45 -9.18 11.35
N GLU A 100 8.94 -8.20 12.10
CA GLU A 100 8.91 -8.26 13.57
C GLU A 100 7.49 -8.50 14.09
N LYS A 101 7.34 -9.40 15.07
CA LYS A 101 6.10 -9.53 15.85
C LYS A 101 5.99 -8.39 16.87
N LYS A 102 4.94 -7.57 16.78
CA LYS A 102 4.63 -6.44 17.67
C LYS A 102 3.38 -6.71 18.51
N GLY A 103 3.37 -7.86 19.18
CA GLY A 103 2.24 -8.33 19.98
C GLY A 103 1.51 -9.50 19.32
N ARG A 104 0.30 -9.80 19.78
CA ARG A 104 -0.45 -10.99 19.34
C ARG A 104 -0.84 -10.92 17.87
N HIS A 105 -1.32 -9.75 17.43
CA HIS A 105 -1.92 -9.55 16.12
C HIS A 105 -1.10 -8.65 15.18
N ASN A 106 -0.05 -7.98 15.64
CA ASN A 106 0.65 -7.00 14.81
C ASN A 106 1.95 -7.56 14.25
N ARG A 107 2.15 -7.47 12.94
CA ARG A 107 3.44 -7.70 12.27
C ARG A 107 3.94 -6.41 11.64
N ARG A 108 5.19 -6.07 11.90
CA ARG A 108 5.86 -4.95 11.26
C ARG A 108 6.82 -5.46 10.19
N VAL A 109 6.60 -5.03 8.96
CA VAL A 109 7.46 -5.34 7.82
C VAL A 109 8.28 -4.09 7.50
N TYR A 110 9.58 -4.26 7.32
CA TYR A 110 10.48 -3.21 6.89
C TYR A 110 10.76 -3.37 5.39
N VAL A 111 10.96 -2.27 4.67
CA VAL A 111 11.30 -2.27 3.24
C VAL A 111 12.44 -1.27 3.00
N HIS A 112 13.42 -1.67 2.22
CA HIS A 112 14.55 -0.85 1.82
C HIS A 112 14.44 -0.55 0.33
N LEU A 113 14.71 0.69 -0.07
CA LEU A 113 14.91 1.04 -1.47
C LEU A 113 16.41 0.91 -1.72
N ASP A 114 16.80 0.28 -2.81
CA ASP A 114 18.20 0.23 -3.22
C ASP A 114 18.60 1.59 -3.78
N GLY A 115 19.54 2.24 -3.07
CA GLY A 115 20.08 3.56 -3.38
C GLY A 115 21.34 3.84 -2.57
#